data_AF-A0A3Q0KZE4-F1
#
_entry.id   AF-A0A3Q0KZE4-F1
#
_cell.length_a   1.000
_cell.length_b   1.000
_cell.length_c   1.000
_cell.angle_alpha   90.00
_cell.angle_beta   90.00
_cell.angle_gamma   90.00
#
_symmetry.space_group_name_H-M   'P 1'
#
loop_
_entity.id
_entity.type
_entity.pdbx_description
1 polymer ?
#
loop_
_entity_poly.entity_id
_entity_poly.type
_entity_poly.pdbx_seq_one_letter_code
_entity_poly.pdbx_strand_id
1 'polypeptide(L)'
;MELTIYLNDRPYRVCDMGDGECKVVVIHAFHLESLCDWYHRESLSNTRVIIVDISRSWAKSLDELSSNDQALLAADLHLLADVYWLDHFHIDTGALDEQFTHRLKQEFYPRQIH
;
A
#
# COMPACT_ATOMS: atom_id res chain seq x y z
N MET A 1 -11.78 -4.16 -7.58
CA MET A 1 -11.42 -3.64 -8.92
C MET A 1 -9.90 -3.56 -8.99
N GLU A 2 -9.27 -4.14 -10.02
CA GLU A 2 -7.82 -4.03 -10.22
C GLU A 2 -7.51 -3.07 -11.36
N LEU A 3 -6.54 -2.18 -11.15
CA LEU A 3 -6.15 -1.16 -12.11
C LEU A 3 -4.67 -0.79 -11.94
N THR A 4 -4.14 -0.06 -12.92
CA THR A 4 -2.80 0.56 -12.81
C THR A 4 -2.97 2.05 -12.57
N ILE A 5 -2.35 2.56 -11.51
CA ILE A 5 -2.20 4.00 -11.26
C ILE A 5 -0.76 4.43 -11.43
N TYR A 6 -0.56 5.73 -11.66
CA TYR A 6 0.75 6.35 -11.66
C TYR A 6 0.85 7.31 -10.48
N LEU A 7 1.79 7.06 -9.58
CA LEU A 7 2.06 7.90 -8.41
C LEU A 7 3.45 8.48 -8.57
N ASN A 8 3.58 9.81 -8.63
CA ASN A 8 4.84 10.49 -8.95
C ASN A 8 5.56 9.86 -10.17
N ASP A 9 4.80 9.67 -11.25
CA ASP A 9 5.22 9.05 -12.52
C ASP A 9 5.68 7.58 -12.44
N ARG A 10 5.47 6.91 -11.31
CA ARG A 10 5.80 5.49 -11.11
C ARG A 10 4.53 4.61 -11.19
N PRO A 11 4.52 3.53 -11.99
CA PRO A 11 3.35 2.66 -12.15
C PRO A 11 3.16 1.67 -10.99
N TYR A 12 1.97 1.64 -10.43
CA TYR A 12 1.57 0.70 -9.39
C TYR A 12 0.34 -0.08 -9.83
N ARG A 13 0.33 -1.39 -9.58
CA ARG A 13 -0.90 -2.16 -9.66
C ARG A 13 -1.64 -2.02 -8.34
N VAL A 14 -2.91 -1.67 -8.41
CA VAL A 14 -3.75 -1.49 -7.23
C VAL A 14 -5.00 -2.33 -7.36
N CYS A 15 -5.31 -3.10 -6.32
CA CYS A 15 -6.62 -3.72 -6.14
C CYS A 15 -7.35 -3.09 -4.97
N ASP A 16 -8.53 -2.55 -5.22
CA ASP A 16 -9.42 -1.98 -4.20
C ASP A 16 -10.65 -2.88 -4.03
N MET A 17 -10.92 -3.30 -2.79
CA MET A 17 -11.99 -4.24 -2.44
C MET A 17 -12.55 -4.00 -1.04
N GLY A 18 -13.78 -4.45 -0.80
CA GLY A 18 -14.46 -4.29 0.48
C GLY A 18 -14.94 -2.86 0.73
N ASP A 19 -15.41 -2.62 1.94
CA ASP A 19 -16.05 -1.39 2.39
C ASP A 19 -15.87 -1.22 3.91
N GLY A 20 -15.84 0.03 4.38
CA GLY A 20 -15.62 0.37 5.79
C GLY A 20 -14.22 0.92 6.08
N GLU A 21 -13.66 0.55 7.24
CA GLU A 21 -12.36 1.04 7.71
C GLU A 21 -11.26 0.70 6.71
N CYS A 22 -10.41 1.67 6.37
CA CYS A 22 -9.47 1.51 5.28
C CYS A 22 -8.13 0.91 5.75
N LYS A 23 -7.67 -0.10 5.02
CA LYS A 23 -6.35 -0.69 5.15
C LYS A 23 -5.63 -0.67 3.80
N VAL A 24 -4.44 -0.10 3.77
CA VAL A 24 -3.54 -0.14 2.62
C VAL A 24 -2.53 -1.24 2.84
N VAL A 25 -2.47 -2.21 1.93
CA VAL A 25 -1.56 -3.36 1.98
C VAL A 25 -0.53 -3.23 0.88
N VAL A 26 0.73 -2.97 1.23
CA VAL A 26 1.83 -2.78 0.29
C VAL A 26 2.59 -4.08 0.12
N ILE A 27 2.71 -4.57 -1.11
CA ILE A 27 3.36 -5.86 -1.42
C ILE A 27 4.31 -5.72 -2.61
N HIS A 28 5.23 -6.67 -2.74
CA HIS A 28 6.00 -6.89 -3.96
C HIS A 28 5.60 -8.24 -4.55
N ALA A 29 4.91 -8.22 -5.69
CA ALA A 29 4.21 -9.40 -6.19
C ALA A 29 4.31 -9.57 -7.71
N PHE A 30 5.53 -9.60 -8.24
CA PHE A 30 5.78 -9.71 -9.68
C PHE A 30 5.11 -10.93 -10.35
N HIS A 31 4.91 -12.02 -9.61
CA HIS A 31 4.37 -13.28 -10.12
C HIS A 31 2.85 -13.43 -10.01
N LEU A 32 2.15 -12.48 -9.38
CA LEU A 32 0.71 -12.60 -9.19
C LEU A 32 -0.05 -12.13 -10.43
N GLU A 33 -0.90 -12.99 -10.97
CA GLU A 33 -1.80 -12.62 -12.07
C GLU A 33 -2.92 -11.68 -11.60
N SER A 34 -3.48 -11.93 -10.42
CA SER A 34 -4.56 -11.15 -9.82
C SER A 34 -4.23 -10.82 -8.37
N LEU A 35 -4.15 -9.53 -8.06
CA LEU A 35 -3.95 -9.06 -6.68
C LEU A 35 -5.18 -9.36 -5.84
N CYS A 36 -6.35 -9.23 -6.45
CA CYS A 36 -7.62 -9.38 -5.75
C CYS A 36 -7.89 -10.83 -5.32
N ASP A 37 -7.46 -11.82 -6.11
CA ASP A 37 -7.66 -13.24 -5.79
C ASP A 37 -6.62 -13.77 -4.81
N TRP A 38 -5.41 -13.21 -4.83
CA TRP A 38 -4.36 -13.56 -3.87
C TRP A 38 -4.77 -13.22 -2.45
N TYR A 39 -5.41 -12.06 -2.26
CA TYR A 39 -5.83 -11.62 -0.94
C TYR A 39 -7.08 -12.36 -0.47
N HIS A 40 -6.95 -13.14 0.61
CA HIS A 40 -8.06 -13.89 1.17
C HIS A 40 -9.12 -12.96 1.77
N ARG A 41 -10.33 -12.99 1.19
CA ARG A 41 -11.45 -12.12 1.55
C ARG A 41 -12.19 -12.49 2.84
N GLU A 42 -11.88 -13.63 3.45
CA GLU A 42 -12.70 -14.25 4.51
C GLU A 42 -12.79 -13.44 5.82
N SER A 43 -12.05 -12.32 5.96
CA SER A 43 -12.05 -11.46 7.15
C SER A 43 -12.32 -9.96 6.86
N LEU A 44 -12.92 -9.62 5.72
CA LEU A 44 -13.13 -8.22 5.30
C LEU A 44 -14.39 -7.55 5.88
N SER A 45 -15.08 -8.14 6.87
CA SER A 45 -16.30 -7.52 7.40
C SER A 45 -16.00 -6.11 7.92
N ASN A 46 -16.57 -5.09 7.27
CA ASN A 46 -16.38 -3.67 7.58
C ASN A 46 -14.95 -3.15 7.40
N THR A 47 -14.15 -3.75 6.51
CA THR A 47 -12.82 -3.25 6.13
C THR A 47 -12.69 -3.11 4.60
N ARG A 48 -12.37 -1.90 4.14
CA ARG A 48 -11.92 -1.62 2.77
C ARG A 48 -10.42 -1.90 2.67
N VAL A 49 -9.99 -2.75 1.76
CA VAL A 49 -8.59 -3.07 1.52
C VAL A 49 -8.14 -2.56 0.16
N ILE A 50 -7.07 -1.76 0.17
CA ILE A 50 -6.37 -1.27 -1.01
C ILE A 50 -5.00 -1.94 -1.05
N ILE A 51 -4.84 -2.92 -1.93
CA ILE A 51 -3.58 -3.62 -2.16
C ILE A 51 -2.77 -2.82 -3.18
N VAL A 52 -1.52 -2.52 -2.87
CA VAL A 52 -0.59 -1.78 -3.71
C VAL A 52 0.61 -2.69 -4.00
N ASP A 53 0.71 -3.18 -5.23
CA ASP A 53 1.87 -3.93 -5.69
C ASP A 53 2.91 -2.98 -6.30
N ILE A 54 4.08 -2.97 -5.67
CA ILE A 54 5.19 -2.09 -5.99
C ILE A 54 6.11 -2.67 -7.07
N SER A 55 5.95 -3.94 -7.44
CA SER A 55 6.90 -4.70 -8.26
C SER A 55 7.12 -4.14 -9.67
N ARG A 56 6.18 -3.34 -10.19
CA ARG A 56 6.34 -2.65 -11.48
C ARG A 56 7.23 -1.42 -11.41
N SER A 57 7.29 -0.77 -10.26
CA SER A 57 8.10 0.43 -10.04
C SER A 57 9.45 0.11 -9.40
N TRP A 58 9.52 -1.00 -8.67
CA TRP A 58 10.69 -1.39 -7.90
C TRP A 58 11.09 -2.82 -8.20
N ALA A 59 12.31 -3.01 -8.73
CA ALA A 59 12.84 -4.34 -9.05
C ALA A 59 13.17 -5.19 -7.81
N LYS A 60 13.15 -4.59 -6.63
CA LYS A 60 13.56 -5.16 -5.35
C LYS A 60 12.37 -5.28 -4.41
N SER A 61 12.40 -6.23 -3.49
CA SER A 61 11.40 -6.32 -2.43
C SER A 61 11.52 -5.16 -1.45
N LEU A 62 10.50 -4.97 -0.61
CA LEU A 62 10.41 -3.85 0.35
C LEU A 62 11.62 -3.77 1.30
N ASP A 63 12.11 -4.92 1.75
CA ASP A 63 13.26 -5.07 2.65
C ASP A 63 14.61 -4.80 1.98
N GLU A 64 14.66 -4.82 0.65
CA GLU A 64 15.85 -4.55 -0.16
C GLU A 64 15.92 -3.10 -0.68
N LEU A 65 14.87 -2.31 -0.44
CA LEU A 65 14.82 -0.90 -0.80
C LEU A 65 15.84 -0.11 0.04
N SER A 66 16.61 0.77 -0.62
CA SER A 66 17.49 1.69 0.11
C SER A 66 16.66 2.71 0.88
N SER A 67 17.25 3.41 1.86
CA SER A 67 16.56 4.47 2.59
C SER A 67 16.02 5.57 1.68
N ASN A 68 16.67 5.84 0.55
CA ASN A 68 16.20 6.79 -0.45
C ASN A 68 14.99 6.25 -1.22
N ASP A 69 15.03 4.98 -1.63
CA ASP A 69 13.90 4.33 -2.30
C ASP A 69 12.67 4.23 -1.38
N GLN A 70 12.88 3.92 -0.11
CA GLN A 70 11.85 3.94 0.93
C GLN A 70 11.20 5.33 1.08
N ALA A 71 11.99 6.41 1.02
CA ALA A 71 11.46 7.78 1.08
C ALA A 71 10.63 8.14 -0.16
N LEU A 72 11.06 7.69 -1.35
CA LEU A 72 10.30 7.87 -2.58
C LEU A 72 8.98 7.08 -2.55
N LEU A 73 9.02 5.83 -2.07
CA LEU A 73 7.82 5.01 -1.89
C LEU A 73 6.85 5.65 -0.89
N ALA A 74 7.34 6.21 0.22
CA ALA A 74 6.50 6.93 1.18
C ALA A 74 5.80 8.14 0.53
N ALA A 75 6.51 8.92 -0.27
CA ALA A 75 5.92 10.03 -1.04
C ALA A 75 4.85 9.56 -2.04
N ASP A 76 5.06 8.40 -2.67
CA ASP A 76 4.06 7.81 -3.57
C ASP A 76 2.82 7.36 -2.80
N LEU A 77 2.98 6.74 -1.63
CA LEU A 77 1.87 6.33 -0.77
C LEU A 77 1.10 7.53 -0.19
N HIS A 78 1.75 8.67 0.03
CA HIS A 78 1.06 9.92 0.38
C HIS A 78 0.15 10.39 -0.75
N LEU A 79 0.66 10.38 -1.99
CA LEU A 79 -0.15 10.74 -3.15
C LEU A 79 -1.29 9.73 -3.37
N LEU A 80 -1.07 8.44 -3.13
CA LEU A 80 -2.12 7.43 -3.16
C LEU A 80 -3.24 7.80 -2.18
N ALA A 81 -2.90 8.11 -0.94
CA ALA A 81 -3.86 8.48 0.08
C ALA A 81 -4.66 9.72 -0.32
N ASP A 82 -4.01 10.71 -0.94
CA ASP A 82 -4.68 11.91 -1.42
C ASP A 82 -5.64 11.62 -2.60
N VAL A 83 -5.22 10.78 -3.55
CA VAL A 83 -6.03 10.37 -4.72
C VAL A 83 -7.25 9.54 -4.29
N TYR A 84 -7.08 8.67 -3.30
CA TYR A 84 -8.14 7.80 -2.79
C TYR A 84 -8.97 8.44 -1.67
N TRP A 85 -8.69 9.71 -1.33
CA TRP A 85 -9.30 10.45 -0.21
C TRP A 85 -9.30 9.64 1.09
N LEU A 86 -8.13 9.10 1.44
CA LEU A 86 -7.93 8.31 2.65
C LEU A 86 -7.60 9.25 3.81
N ASP A 87 -8.62 9.60 4.59
CA ASP A 87 -8.47 10.36 5.82
C ASP A 87 -7.84 9.48 6.90
N HIS A 88 -8.45 8.32 7.19
CA HIS A 88 -8.01 7.38 8.20
C HIS A 88 -7.75 6.01 7.58
N PHE A 89 -6.51 5.52 7.71
CA PHE A 89 -6.16 4.19 7.23
C PHE A 89 -5.00 3.56 7.99
N HIS A 90 -4.92 2.25 7.90
CA HIS A 90 -3.79 1.46 8.39
C HIS A 90 -2.91 0.99 7.25
N ILE A 91 -1.60 1.19 7.36
CA ILE A 91 -0.64 0.60 6.43
C ILE A 91 -0.13 -0.73 6.99
N ASP A 92 -0.15 -1.74 6.13
CA ASP A 92 0.44 -3.04 6.34
C ASP A 92 1.39 -3.35 5.18
N THR A 93 2.66 -3.55 5.47
CA THR A 93 3.68 -3.94 4.49
C THR A 93 3.95 -5.44 4.51
N GLY A 94 3.09 -6.23 5.18
CA GLY A 94 3.33 -7.62 5.51
C GLY A 94 4.31 -7.80 6.68
N ALA A 95 4.77 -9.04 6.89
CA ALA A 95 5.69 -9.42 7.96
C ALA A 95 7.16 -9.03 7.70
N LEU A 96 7.43 -8.06 6.81
CA LEU A 96 8.77 -7.71 6.37
C LEU A 96 9.05 -6.22 6.61
N ASP A 97 10.10 -6.00 7.39
CA ASP A 97 10.66 -4.75 7.93
C ASP A 97 9.76 -3.92 8.85
N GLU A 98 9.70 -4.32 10.14
CA GLU A 98 9.03 -3.57 11.21
C GLU A 98 9.47 -2.10 11.30
N GLN A 99 10.73 -1.77 10.96
CA GLN A 99 11.23 -0.40 11.05
C GLN A 99 10.63 0.48 9.97
N PHE A 100 10.56 -0.01 8.72
CA PHE A 100 9.92 0.72 7.63
C PHE A 100 8.41 0.83 7.85
N THR A 101 7.74 -0.25 8.29
CA THR A 101 6.31 -0.18 8.65
C THR A 101 6.07 0.85 9.76
N HIS A 102 6.94 0.87 10.78
CA HIS A 102 6.84 1.83 11.88
C HIS A 102 7.04 3.27 11.40
N ARG A 103 8.02 3.52 10.52
CA ARG A 103 8.23 4.84 9.91
C ARG A 103 7.03 5.31 9.11
N LEU A 104 6.48 4.45 8.23
CA LEU A 104 5.25 4.78 7.51
C LEU A 104 4.13 5.07 8.51
N LYS A 105 3.90 4.21 9.49
CA LYS A 105 2.88 4.45 10.53
C LYS A 105 3.07 5.81 11.21
N GLN A 106 4.29 6.24 11.50
CA GLN A 106 4.57 7.57 12.08
C GLN A 106 4.32 8.72 11.09
N GLU A 107 4.72 8.58 9.83
CA GLU A 107 4.53 9.59 8.77
C GLU A 107 3.04 9.77 8.41
N PHE A 108 2.25 8.70 8.52
CA PHE A 108 0.80 8.72 8.29
C PHE A 108 -0.04 8.92 9.57
N TYR A 109 0.55 8.81 10.76
CA TYR A 109 -0.09 9.05 12.06
C TYR A 109 -0.76 10.43 12.22
N PRO A 110 -0.23 11.56 11.69
CA PRO A 110 -0.92 12.85 11.82
C PRO A 110 -2.25 12.91 11.04
N ARG A 111 -2.58 11.92 10.21
CA ARG A 111 -3.90 11.78 9.58
C ARG A 111 -4.89 10.94 10.41
N GLN A 112 -4.48 10.38 11.55
CA GLN A 112 -5.34 9.57 12.43
C GLN A 112 -6.00 10.35 13.58
N ILE A 113 -6.00 11.69 13.56
CA ILE A 113 -6.43 12.51 14.70
C ILE A 113 -7.64 13.40 14.37
N HIS A 114 -8.77 12.96 14.94
CA HIS A 114 -10.06 13.60 15.24
C HIS A 114 -11.12 13.75 14.13
#